data_AF-A0A923QRA1-F1
#
_entry.id   AF-A0A923QRA1-F1
#
_cell.length_a   1.000
_cell.length_b   1.000
_cell.length_c   1.000
_cell.angle_alpha   90.00
_cell.angle_beta   90.00
_cell.angle_gamma   90.00
#
_symmetry.space_group_name_H-M   'P 1'
#
loop_
_entity.id
_entity.type
_entity.pdbx_description
1 polymer ?
#
loop_
_entity_poly.entity_id
_entity_poly.type
_entity_poly.pdbx_seq_one_letter_code
_entity_poly.pdbx_strand_id
1 'polypeptide(L)'
;MTQKKFYSEGLRFECQGSGKCCTSRGAYGYVYLTRVDRKRFADFFKLSSVAFKREYCETTEGYLHLRNPDKNCEFLEGTRCGVYEARPEQCRTWPFWPENLRAKGWSKEVSSFCPGIGKGRLYSEVEIEAQLKSRPVEEA
;
A
#
# COMPACT_ATOMS: atom_id res chain seq x y z
N MET A 1 -24.60 -18.43 10.09
CA MET A 1 -23.85 -17.79 11.20
C MET A 1 -22.64 -17.10 10.59
N THR A 2 -22.68 -15.78 10.46
CA THR A 2 -21.56 -15.01 9.90
C THR A 2 -20.41 -15.08 10.92
N GLN A 3 -19.28 -15.70 10.56
CA GLN A 3 -18.12 -15.75 11.46
C GLN A 3 -17.70 -14.32 11.83
N LYS A 4 -17.57 -14.05 13.14
CA LYS A 4 -17.10 -12.76 13.65
C LYS A 4 -15.69 -12.51 13.09
N LYS A 5 -15.51 -11.41 12.36
CA LYS A 5 -14.20 -10.98 11.84
C LYS A 5 -13.26 -10.71 13.01
N PHE A 6 -12.00 -11.15 12.92
CA PHE A 6 -11.05 -10.98 14.03
C PHE A 6 -10.74 -9.51 14.36
N TYR A 7 -10.92 -8.62 13.38
CA TYR A 7 -10.72 -7.17 13.52
C TYR A 7 -12.01 -6.40 13.86
N SER A 8 -13.09 -7.09 14.25
CA SER A 8 -14.35 -6.45 14.66
C SER A 8 -14.20 -5.51 15.86
N GLU A 9 -13.22 -5.76 16.74
CA GLU A 9 -12.87 -4.89 17.87
C GLU A 9 -11.85 -3.80 17.47
N GLY A 10 -11.53 -3.71 16.19
CA GLY A 10 -10.54 -2.80 15.64
C GLY A 10 -9.11 -3.32 15.70
N LEU A 11 -8.21 -2.62 15.01
CA LEU A 11 -6.79 -2.94 14.96
C LEU A 11 -5.97 -1.67 15.18
N ARG A 12 -4.92 -1.79 16.00
CA ARG A 12 -3.98 -0.68 16.21
C ARG A 12 -2.91 -0.66 15.13
N PHE A 13 -2.68 0.50 14.55
CA PHE A 13 -1.60 0.71 13.60
C PHE A 13 -1.04 2.14 13.65
N GLU A 14 0.28 2.24 13.54
CA GLU A 14 0.97 3.52 13.33
C GLU A 14 2.23 3.29 12.48
N CYS A 15 2.37 4.04 11.39
CA CYS A 15 3.57 3.95 10.57
C CYS A 15 4.80 4.38 11.40
N GLN A 16 5.80 3.51 11.47
CA GLN A 16 7.04 3.79 12.22
C GLN A 16 8.17 4.29 11.29
N GLY A 17 7.84 4.66 10.05
CA GLY A 17 8.84 5.09 9.06
C GLY A 17 9.88 4.02 8.73
N SER A 18 9.53 2.73 8.84
CA SER A 18 10.50 1.63 8.75
C SER A 18 10.88 1.24 7.33
N GLY A 19 10.22 1.78 6.29
CA GLY A 19 10.49 1.47 4.88
C GLY A 19 10.15 0.05 4.44
N LYS A 20 9.86 -0.84 5.38
CA LYS A 20 9.50 -2.24 5.17
C LYS A 20 8.31 -2.43 4.21
N CYS A 21 7.30 -1.56 4.18
CA CYS A 21 6.23 -1.66 3.18
C CYS A 21 6.69 -1.40 1.73
N CYS A 22 7.87 -0.80 1.54
CA CYS A 22 8.49 -0.52 0.25
C CYS A 22 9.40 -1.67 -0.23
N THR A 23 9.67 -2.69 0.60
CA THR A 23 10.55 -3.80 0.20
C THR A 23 9.73 -4.91 -0.45
N SER A 24 10.16 -5.38 -1.62
CA SER A 24 9.46 -6.44 -2.34
C SER A 24 9.54 -7.77 -1.61
N ARG A 25 8.51 -8.59 -1.76
CA ARG A 25 8.37 -9.91 -1.12
C ARG A 25 7.99 -10.98 -2.15
N GLY A 26 8.58 -10.94 -3.34
CA GLY A 26 8.18 -11.80 -4.46
C GLY A 26 6.85 -11.31 -5.07
N ALA A 27 5.79 -12.14 -5.04
CA ALA A 27 4.51 -11.89 -5.72
C ALA A 27 3.72 -10.63 -5.27
N TYR A 28 4.17 -9.92 -4.22
CA TYR A 28 3.59 -8.67 -3.71
C TYR A 28 4.40 -7.43 -4.12
N GLY A 29 4.87 -7.42 -5.37
CA GLY A 29 5.73 -6.37 -5.92
C GLY A 29 4.99 -5.20 -6.58
N TYR A 30 3.76 -5.45 -7.04
CA TYR A 30 3.01 -4.47 -7.80
C TYR A 30 2.41 -3.40 -6.89
N VAL A 31 2.79 -2.15 -7.13
CA VAL A 31 2.12 -0.96 -6.60
C VAL A 31 1.28 -0.38 -7.72
N TYR A 32 0.00 -0.73 -7.76
CA TYR A 32 -0.94 -0.29 -8.77
C TYR A 32 -1.33 1.18 -8.57
N LEU A 33 -1.63 1.86 -9.67
CA LEU A 33 -1.85 3.31 -9.68
C LEU A 33 -3.14 3.69 -10.41
N THR A 34 -3.97 4.48 -9.74
CA THR A 34 -5.11 5.16 -10.37
C THR A 34 -4.69 6.37 -11.18
N ARG A 35 -5.66 6.95 -11.89
CA ARG A 35 -5.54 8.35 -12.38
C ARG A 35 -5.22 9.35 -11.26
N VAL A 36 -5.83 9.19 -10.08
CA VAL A 36 -5.63 10.09 -8.94
C VAL A 36 -4.21 9.95 -8.38
N ASP A 37 -3.71 8.73 -8.24
CA ASP A 37 -2.34 8.46 -7.76
C ASP A 37 -1.30 9.03 -8.71
N ARG A 38 -1.48 8.83 -10.02
CA ARG A 38 -0.62 9.45 -11.04
C ARG A 38 -0.57 10.96 -10.92
N LYS A 39 -1.72 11.60 -10.68
CA LYS A 39 -1.76 13.06 -10.48
C LYS A 39 -0.98 13.47 -9.23
N ARG A 40 -1.16 12.78 -8.10
CA ARG A 40 -0.42 13.05 -6.86
C ARG A 40 1.09 12.96 -7.07
N PHE A 41 1.54 11.90 -7.75
CA PHE A 41 2.95 11.74 -8.07
C PHE A 41 3.47 12.79 -9.04
N ALA A 42 2.72 13.09 -10.10
CA ALA A 42 3.08 14.12 -11.06
C ALA A 42 3.24 15.50 -10.40
N ASP A 43 2.29 15.87 -9.52
CA ASP A 43 2.35 17.12 -8.77
C ASP A 43 3.57 17.14 -7.83
N PHE A 44 3.89 16.02 -7.16
CA PHE A 44 5.06 15.90 -6.27
C PHE A 44 6.40 16.05 -7.02
N PHE A 45 6.55 15.34 -8.14
CA PHE A 45 7.77 15.40 -8.95
C PHE A 45 7.85 16.64 -9.87
N LYS A 46 6.80 17.48 -9.89
CA LYS A 46 6.66 18.62 -10.80
C LYS A 46 6.75 18.20 -12.28
N LEU A 47 6.13 17.06 -12.58
CA LEU A 47 6.04 16.47 -13.92
C LEU A 47 4.60 16.54 -14.42
N SER A 48 4.40 16.34 -15.73
CA SER A 48 3.08 16.00 -16.25
C SER A 48 2.75 14.55 -15.94
N SER A 49 1.46 14.18 -15.86
CA SER A 49 1.05 12.78 -15.67
C SER A 49 1.58 11.85 -16.76
N VAL A 50 1.77 12.36 -17.98
CA VAL A 50 2.36 11.62 -19.10
C VAL A 50 3.84 11.38 -18.87
N ALA A 51 4.58 12.41 -18.44
CA ALA A 51 6.00 12.27 -18.13
C ALA A 51 6.22 11.33 -16.95
N PHE A 52 5.43 11.45 -15.88
CA PHE A 52 5.47 10.53 -14.74
C PHE A 52 5.22 9.08 -15.17
N LYS A 53 4.16 8.83 -15.95
CA LYS A 53 3.84 7.49 -16.45
C LYS A 53 5.00 6.90 -17.25
N ARG A 54 5.64 7.69 -18.12
CA ARG A 54 6.75 7.22 -18.95
C ARG A 54 8.00 6.87 -18.13
N GLU A 55 8.27 7.64 -17.08
CA GLU A 55 9.50 7.50 -16.29
C GLU A 55 9.41 6.37 -15.25
N TYR A 56 8.26 6.25 -14.59
CA TYR A 56 8.09 5.48 -13.35
C TYR A 56 7.07 4.35 -13.43
N CYS A 57 6.33 4.20 -14.53
CA CYS A 57 5.26 3.20 -14.61
C CYS A 57 5.47 2.17 -15.72
N GLU A 58 4.95 0.98 -15.49
CA GLU A 58 4.81 -0.11 -16.47
C GLU A 58 3.36 -0.61 -16.46
N THR A 59 2.97 -1.34 -17.51
CA THR A 59 1.63 -1.94 -17.61
C THR A 59 1.77 -3.43 -17.84
N THR A 60 1.15 -4.22 -16.98
CA THR A 60 1.13 -5.68 -17.06
C THR A 60 -0.32 -6.14 -16.96
N GLU A 61 -0.74 -6.97 -17.91
CA GLU A 61 -2.12 -7.51 -18.00
C GLU A 61 -3.21 -6.42 -17.93
N GLY A 62 -2.93 -5.25 -18.51
CA GLY A 62 -3.87 -4.13 -18.51
C GLY A 62 -3.89 -3.34 -17.20
N TYR A 63 -3.02 -3.59 -16.23
CA TYR A 63 -2.95 -2.81 -14.99
C TYR A 63 -1.71 -1.92 -14.96
N LEU A 64 -1.87 -0.64 -14.62
CA LEU A 64 -0.77 0.30 -14.47
C LEU A 64 -0.18 0.20 -13.06
N HIS A 65 1.13 0.05 -12.97
CA HIS A 65 1.85 -0.03 -11.70
C HIS A 65 3.18 0.72 -11.77
N LEU A 66 3.79 0.96 -10.61
CA LEU A 66 5.20 1.39 -10.55
C LEU A 66 6.10 0.32 -11.18
N ARG A 67 7.10 0.74 -11.95
CA ARG A 67 8.02 -0.16 -12.65
C ARG A 67 8.83 -1.04 -11.69
N ASN A 68 9.43 -2.09 -12.23
CA ASN A 68 10.27 -3.03 -11.48
C ASN A 68 9.60 -3.64 -10.21
N PRO A 69 8.39 -4.23 -10.33
CA PRO A 69 7.67 -4.79 -9.18
C PRO A 69 8.48 -5.85 -8.41
N ASP A 70 9.37 -6.58 -9.08
CA ASP A 70 10.19 -7.62 -8.46
C ASP A 70 11.34 -7.07 -7.59
N LYS A 71 11.57 -5.75 -7.58
CA LYS A 71 12.60 -5.08 -6.76
C LYS A 71 11.96 -4.28 -5.64
N ASN A 72 12.77 -3.86 -4.66
CA ASN A 72 12.32 -2.84 -3.72
C ASN A 72 11.85 -1.60 -4.48
N CYS A 73 10.83 -0.93 -3.96
CA CYS A 73 10.29 0.30 -4.53
C CYS A 73 11.43 1.28 -4.78
N GLU A 74 11.50 1.82 -5.99
CA GLU A 74 12.55 2.75 -6.40
C GLU A 74 12.60 4.04 -5.57
N PHE A 75 11.50 4.37 -4.89
CA PHE A 75 11.40 5.53 -4.00
C PHE A 75 11.79 5.21 -2.53
N LEU A 76 12.36 4.05 -2.26
CA LEU A 76 12.90 3.71 -0.94
C LEU A 76 14.28 4.38 -0.75
N GLU A 77 14.34 5.36 0.15
CA GLU A 77 15.56 6.08 0.51
C GLU A 77 16.09 5.56 1.86
N GLY A 78 17.09 4.68 1.80
CA GLY A 78 17.61 3.99 2.98
C GLY A 78 16.51 3.14 3.63
N THR A 79 16.01 3.60 4.78
CA THR A 79 14.93 2.93 5.53
C THR A 79 13.60 3.66 5.47
N ARG A 80 13.45 4.71 4.66
CA ARG A 80 12.22 5.53 4.59
C ARG A 80 11.72 5.70 3.16
N CYS A 81 10.42 5.96 3.02
CA CYS A 81 9.84 6.29 1.73
C CYS A 81 10.18 7.75 1.36
N GLY A 82 10.90 7.97 0.26
CA GLY A 82 11.25 9.31 -0.24
C GLY A 82 10.05 10.09 -0.79
N VAL A 83 8.97 9.39 -1.13
CA VAL A 83 7.72 9.96 -1.66
C VAL A 83 6.55 9.86 -0.67
N TYR A 84 6.82 9.89 0.64
CA TYR A 84 5.83 9.58 1.68
C TYR A 84 4.52 10.40 1.54
N GLU A 85 4.64 11.68 1.18
CA GLU A 85 3.50 12.58 0.97
C GLU A 85 2.72 12.29 -0.32
N ALA A 86 3.37 11.75 -1.34
CA ALA A 86 2.79 11.45 -2.65
C ALA A 86 2.30 10.00 -2.79
N ARG A 87 2.47 9.18 -1.73
CA ARG A 87 2.14 7.75 -1.75
C ARG A 87 0.79 7.45 -2.40
N PRO A 88 0.71 6.40 -3.22
CA PRO A 88 -0.54 5.98 -3.83
C PRO A 88 -1.45 5.35 -2.78
N GLU A 89 -2.73 5.22 -3.11
CA GLU A 89 -3.75 4.67 -2.20
C GLU A 89 -3.36 3.30 -1.64
N GLN A 90 -2.80 2.42 -2.47
CA GLN A 90 -2.31 1.11 -2.03
C GLN A 90 -1.26 1.24 -0.92
N CYS A 91 -0.31 2.17 -1.03
CA CYS A 91 0.69 2.40 0.01
C CYS A 91 0.14 3.10 1.26
N ARG A 92 -0.95 3.88 1.13
CA ARG A 92 -1.62 4.58 2.26
C ARG A 92 -2.45 3.63 3.11
N THR A 93 -3.09 2.65 2.47
CA THR A 93 -3.94 1.65 3.11
C THR A 93 -3.16 0.49 3.72
N TRP A 94 -1.83 0.44 3.56
CA TRP A 94 -1.00 -0.52 4.31
C TRP A 94 -1.20 -0.30 5.82
N PRO A 95 -1.46 -1.35 6.63
CA PRO A 95 -1.42 -2.79 6.32
C PRO A 95 -2.79 -3.42 6.06
N PHE A 96 -3.86 -2.63 5.93
CA PHE A 96 -5.26 -3.08 5.85
C PHE A 96 -5.67 -3.61 4.46
N TRP A 97 -4.79 -4.37 3.82
CA TRP A 97 -5.08 -5.01 2.54
C TRP A 97 -5.89 -6.31 2.75
N PRO A 98 -6.75 -6.72 1.80
CA PRO A 98 -7.55 -7.94 1.91
C PRO A 98 -6.71 -9.20 2.23
N GLU A 99 -5.52 -9.29 1.65
CA GLU A 99 -4.61 -10.42 1.81
C GLU A 99 -3.99 -10.44 3.21
N ASN A 100 -3.72 -9.27 3.77
CA ASN A 100 -3.19 -9.07 5.12
C ASN A 100 -4.24 -9.32 6.21
N LEU A 101 -5.51 -9.00 5.95
CA LEU A 101 -6.63 -9.16 6.88
C LEU A 101 -7.22 -10.57 6.94
N ARG A 102 -6.40 -11.58 6.62
CA ARG A 102 -6.66 -12.97 6.98
C ARG A 102 -6.09 -13.21 8.37
N ALA A 103 -6.85 -13.81 9.30
CA ALA A 103 -6.43 -13.94 10.71
C ALA A 103 -5.02 -14.55 10.89
N LYS A 104 -4.67 -15.56 10.08
CA LYS A 104 -3.32 -16.15 10.05
C LYS A 104 -2.27 -15.22 9.42
N GLY A 105 -2.62 -14.49 8.37
CA GLY A 105 -1.73 -13.53 7.71
C GLY A 105 -1.38 -12.33 8.60
N TRP A 106 -2.38 -11.76 9.27
CA TRP A 106 -2.18 -10.62 10.17
C TRP A 106 -1.25 -10.96 11.34
N SER A 107 -1.58 -12.03 12.07
CA SER A 107 -0.89 -12.41 13.31
C SER A 107 0.54 -12.90 13.09
N LYS A 108 0.83 -13.52 11.94
CA LYS A 108 2.14 -14.13 11.69
C LYS A 108 2.99 -13.32 10.71
N GLU A 109 2.46 -13.02 9.53
CA GLU A 109 3.25 -12.46 8.44
C GLU A 109 3.38 -10.94 8.58
N VAL A 110 2.26 -10.25 8.76
CA VAL A 110 2.24 -8.79 8.84
C VAL A 110 2.84 -8.30 10.16
N SER A 111 2.49 -8.95 11.28
CA SER A 111 2.95 -8.55 12.63
C SER A 111 4.46 -8.76 12.82
N SER A 112 5.03 -9.85 12.33
CA SER A 112 6.48 -10.07 12.41
C SER A 112 7.27 -9.10 11.53
N PHE A 113 6.64 -8.66 10.44
CA PHE A 113 7.27 -7.82 9.47
C PHE A 113 7.18 -6.33 9.83
N CYS A 114 5.98 -5.81 10.06
CA CYS A 114 5.73 -4.39 10.23
C CYS A 114 5.76 -3.99 11.72
N PRO A 115 6.73 -3.15 12.16
CA PRO A 115 6.85 -2.76 13.56
C PRO A 115 5.76 -1.80 14.04
N GLY A 116 4.85 -1.39 13.16
CA GLY A 116 3.71 -0.52 13.45
C GLY A 116 2.45 -1.25 13.88
N ILE A 117 2.40 -2.57 13.71
CA ILE A 117 1.24 -3.38 14.12
C ILE A 117 1.12 -3.35 15.64
N GLY A 118 -0.10 -3.10 16.13
CA GLY A 118 -0.38 -3.01 17.57
C GLY A 118 -0.05 -1.65 18.19
N LYS A 119 0.44 -0.67 17.41
CA LYS A 119 0.86 0.65 17.92
C LYS A 119 -0.09 1.77 17.51
N GLY A 120 -0.07 2.86 18.27
CA GLY A 120 -0.78 4.10 17.98
C GLY A 120 -2.29 3.96 17.83
N ARG A 121 -2.82 4.58 16.77
CA ARG A 121 -4.27 4.77 16.54
C ARG A 121 -4.99 3.43 16.41
N LEU A 122 -6.15 3.33 17.05
CA LEU A 122 -7.10 2.25 16.83
C LEU A 122 -7.96 2.55 15.61
N TYR A 123 -7.91 1.69 14.61
CA TYR A 123 -8.79 1.72 13.44
C TYR A 123 -9.99 0.81 13.72
N SER A 124 -11.20 1.36 13.64
CA SER A 124 -12.44 0.62 13.83
C SER A 124 -12.74 -0.32 12.65
N GLU A 125 -13.63 -1.29 12.84
CA GLU A 125 -14.08 -2.16 11.75
C GLU A 125 -14.60 -1.33 10.55
N VAL A 126 -15.40 -0.29 10.80
CA VAL A 126 -15.95 0.56 9.75
C VAL A 126 -14.86 1.23 8.90
N GLU A 127 -13.79 1.68 9.53
CA GLU A 127 -12.67 2.32 8.82
C GLU A 127 -11.83 1.31 8.04
N ILE A 128 -11.60 0.13 8.61
CA ILE A 128 -10.89 -0.95 7.94
C ILE A 128 -11.67 -1.40 6.69
N GLU A 129 -12.99 -1.57 6.83
CA GLU A 129 -13.88 -1.90 5.71
C GLU A 129 -13.93 -0.80 4.65
N ALA A 130 -13.86 0.48 5.05
CA ALA A 130 -13.81 1.59 4.10
C ALA A 130 -12.53 1.55 3.24
N GLN A 131 -11.37 1.24 3.85
CA GLN A 131 -10.10 1.09 3.13
C GLN A 131 -10.09 -0.13 2.20
N LEU A 132 -10.76 -1.22 2.59
CA LEU A 132 -10.90 -2.39 1.71
C LEU A 132 -11.69 -2.07 0.44
N LYS A 133 -12.69 -1.18 0.54
CA LYS A 133 -13.51 -0.75 -0.59
C LYS A 133 -12.82 0.30 -1.47
N SER A 134 -11.87 1.06 -0.94
CA SER A 134 -11.17 2.10 -1.69
C SER A 134 -10.05 1.58 -2.58
N ARG A 135 -9.75 0.26 -2.56
CA ARG A 135 -8.64 -0.27 -3.35
C ARG A 135 -8.95 -0.16 -4.85
N PRO A 136 -8.16 0.62 -5.59
CA PRO A 136 -8.37 0.74 -7.01
C PRO A 136 -7.80 -0.47 -7.73
N VAL A 137 -8.67 -1.15 -8.46
CA VAL A 137 -8.28 -2.06 -9.53
C VAL A 137 -8.81 -1.39 -10.80
N GLU A 138 -8.18 -0.27 -11.19
CA GLU A 138 -8.46 0.37 -12.48
C GLU A 138 -7.62 -0.36 -13.54
N GLU A 139 -8.29 -1.01 -14.49
CA GLU A 139 -7.67 -1.37 -15.77
C GLU A 139 -7.22 -0.07 -16.48
N ALA A 140 -5.99 -0.06 -16.96
CA ALA A 140 -5.21 1.09 -17.43
C ALA A 140 -5.63 1.63 -18.79
#